data_AF-A0A259EBR1-F1
#
_entry.id   AF-A0A259EBR1-F1
#
_cell.length_a   1.000
_cell.length_b   1.000
_cell.length_c   1.000
_cell.angle_alpha   90.00
_cell.angle_beta   90.00
_cell.angle_gamma   90.00
#
_symmetry.space_group_name_H-M   'P 1'
#
loop_
_entity.id
_entity.type
_entity.pdbx_description
1 polymer ?
#
loop_
_entity_poly.entity_id
_entity_poly.type
_entity_poly.pdbx_seq_one_letter_code
_entity_poly.pdbx_strand_id
1 'polypeptide(L)'
;MNRIPALLACLLTAALLAACGGQAIQRKDGSSSVRSFSLKELAKGDVDTVIEIHQQEILGTLRTLTLKLYRRNPSEWRKSGFASADDATAALFKPLEHWQLHPQKDLPWETVLLEPWRADFGGDRVKALMSGLVVMHMTAFNHQTEFYLLTEVDAQKLYNAARNTEAVVWKLSSARNAQGEPVLLSNGFDGSGVANLSFEREFGKLIGIQDTLARIIEDKSNRAIRFGVVNVASMAFLPI
;
A
#
# COMPACT_ATOMS: atom_id res chain seq x y z
N MET A 1 -40.54 -29.86 -32.67
CA MET A 1 -39.18 -30.26 -33.10
C MET A 1 -38.12 -29.16 -32.95
N ASN A 2 -38.26 -28.15 -32.06
CA ASN A 2 -37.32 -27.00 -31.97
C ASN A 2 -36.56 -26.88 -30.64
N ARG A 3 -36.61 -27.87 -29.73
CA ARG A 3 -35.97 -27.75 -28.39
C ARG A 3 -34.45 -27.98 -28.40
N ILE A 4 -33.96 -28.80 -29.33
CA ILE A 4 -32.54 -29.15 -29.48
C ILE A 4 -31.68 -27.95 -29.93
N PRO A 5 -32.06 -27.15 -30.96
CA PRO A 5 -31.27 -25.99 -31.36
C PRO A 5 -31.29 -24.87 -30.29
N ALA A 6 -32.37 -24.73 -29.52
CA ALA A 6 -32.43 -23.77 -28.42
C ALA A 6 -31.52 -24.15 -27.24
N LEU A 7 -31.44 -25.44 -26.90
CA LEU A 7 -30.52 -25.96 -25.88
C LEU A 7 -29.05 -25.81 -26.30
N LEU A 8 -28.72 -26.12 -27.56
CA LEU A 8 -27.38 -25.93 -28.11
C LEU A 8 -27.00 -24.45 -28.16
N ALA A 9 -27.92 -23.56 -28.55
CA ALA A 9 -27.69 -22.13 -28.51
C ALA A 9 -27.40 -21.65 -27.08
N CYS A 10 -28.24 -22.00 -26.09
CA CYS A 10 -28.01 -21.63 -24.69
C CYS A 10 -26.69 -22.17 -24.11
N LEU A 11 -26.30 -23.40 -24.46
CA LEU A 11 -25.02 -23.99 -24.05
C LEU A 11 -23.84 -23.26 -24.70
N LEU A 12 -23.97 -22.86 -25.97
CA LEU A 12 -22.96 -22.07 -26.68
C LEU A 12 -22.83 -20.67 -26.08
N THR A 13 -23.93 -20.00 -25.74
CA THR A 13 -23.90 -18.70 -25.06
C THR A 13 -23.28 -18.81 -23.67
N ALA A 14 -23.60 -19.86 -22.92
CA ALA A 14 -22.99 -20.11 -21.60
C ALA A 14 -21.49 -20.37 -21.71
N ALA A 15 -21.04 -21.13 -22.72
CA ALA A 15 -19.62 -21.39 -22.97
C ALA A 15 -18.87 -20.12 -23.42
N LEU A 16 -19.49 -19.29 -24.26
CA LEU A 16 -18.92 -18.00 -24.69
C LEU A 16 -18.84 -16.99 -23.54
N LEU A 17 -19.82 -16.98 -22.64
CA LEU A 17 -19.81 -16.13 -21.44
C LEU A 17 -18.77 -16.61 -20.41
N ALA A 18 -18.56 -17.92 -20.29
CA ALA A 18 -17.52 -18.48 -19.42
C ALA A 18 -16.10 -18.18 -19.94
N ALA A 19 -15.92 -18.06 -21.26
CA ALA A 19 -14.63 -17.71 -21.88
C ALA A 19 -14.22 -16.24 -21.65
N CYS A 20 -15.14 -15.37 -21.21
CA CYS A 20 -14.84 -13.99 -20.81
C CYS A 20 -14.42 -13.87 -19.33
N GLY A 21 -14.38 -14.97 -18.57
CA GLY A 21 -13.83 -14.99 -17.22
C GLY A 21 -12.30 -14.80 -17.27
N GLY A 22 -11.81 -13.63 -16.86
CA GLY A 22 -10.37 -13.34 -16.82
C GLY A 22 -9.60 -14.38 -16.00
N GLN A 23 -8.42 -14.77 -16.49
CA GLN A 23 -7.57 -15.72 -15.76
C GLN A 23 -7.04 -15.07 -14.48
N ALA A 24 -7.37 -15.65 -13.33
CA ALA A 24 -6.84 -15.23 -12.05
C ALA A 24 -5.32 -15.45 -11.98
N ILE A 25 -4.62 -14.58 -11.25
CA ILE A 25 -3.19 -14.75 -10.98
C ILE A 25 -3.00 -16.05 -10.18
N GLN A 26 -2.23 -16.99 -10.71
CA GLN A 26 -1.87 -18.22 -9.99
C GLN A 26 -0.75 -17.93 -8.99
N ARG A 27 -1.11 -17.90 -7.70
CA ARG A 27 -0.16 -17.73 -6.60
C ARG A 27 0.19 -19.09 -5.98
N LYS A 28 1.45 -19.27 -5.57
CA LYS A 28 1.95 -20.51 -4.97
C LYS A 28 1.24 -20.89 -3.67
N ASP A 29 0.69 -19.92 -2.96
CA ASP A 29 -0.05 -20.11 -1.71
C ASP A 29 -1.56 -20.36 -1.91
N GLY A 30 -2.03 -20.40 -3.17
CA GLY A 30 -3.44 -20.58 -3.50
C GLY A 30 -4.32 -19.35 -3.24
N SER A 31 -3.75 -18.21 -2.85
CA SER A 31 -4.52 -17.00 -2.58
C SER A 31 -5.05 -16.36 -3.88
N SER A 32 -6.33 -15.97 -3.85
CA SER A 32 -6.97 -15.24 -4.94
C SER A 32 -7.10 -13.76 -4.58
N SER A 33 -6.83 -12.89 -5.56
CA SER A 33 -7.07 -11.45 -5.48
C SER A 33 -8.24 -11.02 -6.35
N VAL A 34 -9.02 -11.99 -6.85
CA VAL A 34 -10.20 -11.71 -7.68
C VAL A 34 -11.27 -11.11 -6.77
N ARG A 35 -11.70 -9.87 -7.08
CA ARG A 35 -12.83 -9.24 -6.39
C ARG A 35 -14.14 -9.81 -6.90
N SER A 36 -15.12 -9.97 -6.01
CA SER A 36 -16.51 -10.19 -6.42
C SER A 36 -17.08 -8.88 -6.98
N PHE A 37 -17.82 -8.98 -8.09
CA PHE A 37 -18.47 -7.83 -8.69
C PHE A 37 -19.43 -7.17 -7.69
N SER A 38 -19.36 -5.84 -7.56
CA SER A 38 -20.27 -5.05 -6.73
C SER A 38 -20.85 -3.89 -7.54
N LEU A 39 -22.12 -3.55 -7.31
CA LEU A 39 -22.76 -2.38 -7.94
C LEU A 39 -22.03 -1.06 -7.64
N LYS A 40 -21.26 -1.00 -6.53
CA LYS A 40 -20.39 0.14 -6.21
C LYS A 40 -19.23 0.32 -7.21
N GLU A 41 -18.82 -0.74 -7.91
CA GLU A 41 -17.73 -0.68 -8.91
C GLU A 41 -18.16 0.04 -10.19
N LEU A 42 -19.46 0.09 -10.50
CA LEU A 42 -19.99 0.83 -11.66
C LEU A 42 -19.76 2.35 -11.57
N ALA A 43 -19.48 2.87 -10.36
CA ALA A 43 -19.18 4.27 -10.10
C ALA A 43 -17.67 4.54 -9.88
N LYS A 44 -16.80 3.55 -10.10
CA LYS A 44 -15.34 3.73 -9.97
C LYS A 44 -14.70 3.87 -11.34
N GLY A 45 -13.81 4.84 -11.51
CA GLY A 45 -12.95 4.89 -12.69
C GLY A 45 -11.83 3.84 -12.61
N ASP A 46 -11.26 3.48 -13.76
CA ASP A 46 -10.13 2.55 -13.84
C ASP A 46 -8.95 3.03 -12.98
N VAL A 47 -8.70 4.34 -12.93
CA VAL A 47 -7.61 4.92 -12.13
C VAL A 47 -7.89 4.84 -10.62
N ASP A 48 -9.16 4.97 -10.20
CA ASP A 48 -9.51 4.86 -8.77
C ASP A 48 -9.27 3.42 -8.29
N THR A 49 -9.57 2.44 -9.14
CA THR A 49 -9.24 1.03 -8.90
C THR A 49 -7.72 0.81 -8.80
N VAL A 50 -6.93 1.44 -9.67
CA VAL A 50 -5.47 1.39 -9.61
C VAL A 50 -4.95 1.97 -8.29
N ILE A 51 -5.45 3.13 -7.87
CA ILE A 51 -5.07 3.77 -6.59
C ILE A 51 -5.37 2.83 -5.42
N GLU A 52 -6.57 2.24 -5.38
CA GLU A 52 -6.96 1.29 -4.33
C GLU A 52 -6.04 0.08 -4.26
N ILE A 53 -5.72 -0.53 -5.40
CA ILE A 53 -4.82 -1.68 -5.47
C ILE A 53 -3.44 -1.29 -4.91
N HIS A 54 -2.91 -0.12 -5.28
CA HIS A 54 -1.62 0.33 -4.79
C HIS A 54 -1.64 0.60 -3.28
N GLN A 55 -2.70 1.24 -2.76
CA GLN A 55 -2.83 1.48 -1.31
C GLN A 55 -2.91 0.16 -0.54
N GLN A 56 -3.70 -0.80 -1.02
CA GLN A 56 -3.82 -2.13 -0.41
C GLN A 56 -2.46 -2.85 -0.38
N GLU A 57 -1.70 -2.78 -1.47
CA GLU A 57 -0.37 -3.39 -1.57
C GLU A 57 0.66 -2.71 -0.66
N ILE A 58 0.60 -1.38 -0.54
CA ILE A 58 1.41 -0.59 0.42
C ILE A 58 1.13 -1.06 1.85
N LEU A 59 -0.14 -1.09 2.26
CA LEU A 59 -0.52 -1.49 3.62
C LEU A 59 -0.18 -2.96 3.91
N GLY A 60 -0.34 -3.84 2.94
CA GLY A 60 0.08 -5.25 3.03
C GLY A 60 1.59 -5.38 3.20
N THR A 61 2.37 -4.64 2.42
CA THR A 61 3.84 -4.64 2.50
C THR A 61 4.33 -4.08 3.84
N LEU A 62 3.71 -3.01 4.36
CA LEU A 62 4.00 -2.47 5.69
C LEU A 62 3.69 -3.50 6.80
N ARG A 63 2.61 -4.27 6.67
CA ARG A 63 2.28 -5.35 7.62
C ARG A 63 3.34 -6.44 7.61
N THR A 64 3.78 -6.87 6.42
CA THR A 64 4.88 -7.84 6.26
C THR A 64 6.17 -7.33 6.87
N LEU A 65 6.55 -6.08 6.61
CA LEU A 65 7.73 -5.43 7.19
C LEU A 65 7.65 -5.37 8.72
N THR A 66 6.48 -5.00 9.27
CA THR A 66 6.26 -4.93 10.72
C THR A 66 6.48 -6.28 11.38
N LEU A 67 5.87 -7.34 10.85
CA LEU A 67 6.03 -8.69 11.37
C LEU A 67 7.50 -9.14 11.33
N LYS A 68 8.20 -8.86 10.22
CA LYS A 68 9.62 -9.19 10.06
C LYS A 68 10.49 -8.43 11.06
N LEU A 69 10.25 -7.14 11.25
CA LEU A 69 10.97 -6.31 12.21
C LEU A 69 10.74 -6.80 13.64
N TYR A 70 9.51 -7.14 14.01
CA TYR A 70 9.22 -7.68 15.35
C TYR A 70 9.83 -9.06 15.58
N ARG A 71 9.83 -9.95 14.60
CA ARG A 71 10.50 -11.25 14.70
C ARG A 71 12.01 -11.10 14.83
N ARG A 72 12.60 -10.11 14.17
CA ARG A 72 14.03 -9.83 14.23
C ARG A 72 14.45 -9.05 15.49
N ASN A 73 13.53 -8.27 16.07
CA ASN A 73 13.75 -7.44 17.25
C ASN A 73 12.71 -7.76 18.34
N PRO A 74 12.76 -8.97 18.93
CA PRO A 74 11.67 -9.41 19.77
C PRO A 74 11.61 -8.71 21.14
N SER A 75 12.63 -7.95 21.52
CA SER A 75 12.57 -7.04 22.68
C SER A 75 11.49 -5.96 22.49
N GLU A 76 11.24 -5.53 21.25
CA GLU A 76 10.41 -4.35 20.97
C GLU A 76 8.93 -4.60 21.23
N TRP A 77 8.36 -5.71 20.73
CA TRP A 77 6.97 -6.04 21.03
C TRP A 77 6.75 -6.41 22.51
N ARG A 78 7.79 -6.89 23.20
CA ARG A 78 7.73 -7.15 24.66
C ARG A 78 7.62 -5.86 25.46
N LYS A 79 8.27 -4.78 25.05
CA LYS A 79 8.11 -3.44 25.68
C LYS A 79 6.67 -2.96 25.60
N SER A 80 5.96 -3.32 24.53
CA SER A 80 4.54 -3.02 24.34
C SER A 80 3.59 -4.01 25.07
N GLY A 81 4.13 -5.02 25.77
CA GLY A 81 3.35 -5.98 26.55
C GLY A 81 2.61 -7.05 25.73
N PHE A 82 2.96 -7.22 24.45
CA PHE A 82 2.35 -8.26 23.62
C PHE A 82 2.94 -9.65 23.90
N ALA A 83 2.17 -10.70 23.63
CA ALA A 83 2.61 -12.08 23.80
C ALA A 83 3.44 -12.60 22.62
N SER A 84 3.25 -12.04 21.43
CA SER A 84 3.96 -12.44 20.22
C SER A 84 4.15 -11.29 19.23
N ALA A 85 5.04 -11.50 18.26
CA ALA A 85 5.23 -10.59 17.12
C ALA A 85 3.96 -10.47 16.26
N ASP A 86 3.22 -11.57 16.13
CA ASP A 86 1.97 -11.63 15.36
C ASP A 86 0.86 -10.80 16.07
N ASP A 87 0.73 -10.92 17.40
CA ASP A 87 -0.23 -10.11 18.18
C ASP A 87 0.09 -8.61 18.11
N ALA A 88 1.38 -8.26 18.25
CA ALA A 88 1.82 -6.87 18.15
C ALA A 88 1.57 -6.28 16.75
N THR A 89 1.82 -7.08 15.71
CA THR A 89 1.53 -6.69 14.32
C THR A 89 0.03 -6.52 14.11
N ALA A 90 -0.80 -7.46 14.56
CA ALA A 90 -2.25 -7.35 14.45
C ALA A 90 -2.77 -6.09 15.15
N ALA A 91 -2.29 -5.82 16.37
CA ALA A 91 -2.67 -4.63 17.14
C ALA A 91 -2.28 -3.31 16.44
N LEU A 92 -1.12 -3.25 15.77
CA LEU A 92 -0.67 -2.05 15.06
C LEU A 92 -1.57 -1.69 13.87
N PHE A 93 -2.12 -2.70 13.18
CA PHE A 93 -2.93 -2.52 11.97
C PHE A 93 -4.45 -2.56 12.21
N LYS A 94 -4.91 -3.03 13.38
CA LYS A 94 -6.33 -3.04 13.76
C LYS A 94 -7.04 -1.68 13.54
N PRO A 95 -6.41 -0.53 13.80
CA PRO A 95 -7.01 0.78 13.55
C PRO A 95 -7.46 1.03 12.11
N LEU A 96 -6.88 0.33 11.12
CA LEU A 96 -7.27 0.50 9.71
C LEU A 96 -8.72 0.05 9.43
N GLU A 97 -9.29 -0.84 10.25
CA GLU A 97 -10.69 -1.29 10.10
C GLU A 97 -11.68 -0.12 10.26
N HIS A 98 -11.33 0.87 11.10
CA HIS A 98 -12.16 2.03 11.40
C HIS A 98 -11.32 3.32 11.36
N TRP A 99 -10.48 3.44 10.32
CA TRP A 99 -9.42 4.45 10.24
C TRP A 99 -9.88 5.88 10.48
N GLN A 100 -11.02 6.27 9.90
CA GLN A 100 -11.54 7.65 10.01
C GLN A 100 -11.92 8.05 11.44
N LEU A 101 -12.25 7.08 12.30
CA LEU A 101 -12.68 7.32 13.67
C LEU A 101 -11.55 7.12 14.68
N HIS A 102 -10.40 6.60 14.22
CA HIS A 102 -9.34 6.21 15.12
C HIS A 102 -8.32 7.34 15.32
N PRO A 103 -7.93 7.67 16.56
CA PRO A 103 -7.02 8.81 16.85
C PRO A 103 -5.62 8.64 16.25
N GLN A 104 -5.21 7.42 15.90
CA GLN A 104 -3.95 7.18 15.19
C GLN A 104 -3.87 7.93 13.86
N LYS A 105 -5.01 8.26 13.22
CA LYS A 105 -5.04 9.04 11.98
C LYS A 105 -4.35 10.39 12.13
N ASP A 106 -4.41 10.98 13.31
CA ASP A 106 -3.89 12.32 13.61
C ASP A 106 -2.50 12.29 14.26
N LEU A 107 -1.84 11.12 14.25
CA LEU A 107 -0.48 10.97 14.77
C LEU A 107 0.48 11.86 13.96
N PRO A 108 1.31 12.70 14.60
CA PRO A 108 2.29 13.55 13.90
C PRO A 108 3.45 12.70 13.38
N TRP A 109 3.23 12.05 12.23
CA TRP A 109 4.10 11.02 11.69
C TRP A 109 5.53 11.52 11.48
N GLU A 110 5.71 12.80 11.14
CA GLU A 110 7.02 13.44 10.95
C GLU A 110 7.87 13.34 12.21
N THR A 111 7.25 13.61 13.37
CA THR A 111 7.94 13.57 14.66
C THR A 111 8.09 12.12 15.14
N VAL A 112 7.04 11.31 14.97
CA VAL A 112 7.06 9.91 15.40
C VAL A 112 8.11 9.09 14.64
N LEU A 113 8.37 9.37 13.36
CA LEU A 113 9.43 8.70 12.60
C LEU A 113 10.84 9.02 13.11
N LEU A 114 11.02 10.07 13.93
CA LEU A 114 12.31 10.43 14.52
C LEU A 114 12.56 9.72 15.85
N GLU A 115 11.51 9.36 16.59
CA GLU A 115 11.59 8.73 17.91
C GLU A 115 12.42 7.42 17.94
N PRO A 116 12.29 6.48 16.98
CA PRO A 116 13.05 5.24 16.98
C PRO A 116 14.56 5.40 16.90
N TRP A 117 15.08 6.60 16.66
CA TRP A 117 16.52 6.86 16.50
C TRP A 117 17.13 7.59 17.69
N ARG A 118 16.30 8.11 18.60
CA ARG A 118 16.76 8.79 19.80
C ARG A 118 17.42 7.80 20.77
N ALA A 119 18.55 8.19 21.35
CA ALA A 119 19.29 7.33 22.28
C ALA A 119 18.49 7.05 23.57
N ASP A 120 17.73 8.03 24.04
CA ASP A 120 16.91 7.98 25.26
C ASP A 120 15.51 7.37 25.04
N PHE A 121 15.16 6.97 23.81
CA PHE A 121 13.86 6.39 23.53
C PHE A 121 13.73 4.96 24.11
N GLY A 122 12.98 4.85 25.20
CA GLY A 122 12.71 3.58 25.89
C GLY A 122 11.52 2.79 25.36
N GLY A 123 10.75 3.36 24.42
CA GLY A 123 9.57 2.73 23.84
C GLY A 123 9.87 1.59 22.87
N ASP A 124 8.79 1.02 22.32
CA ASP A 124 8.82 0.08 21.20
C ASP A 124 9.18 0.83 19.91
N ARG A 125 10.43 0.67 19.47
CA ARG A 125 10.99 1.33 18.29
C ARG A 125 10.34 0.83 17.00
N VAL A 126 9.93 -0.44 16.95
CA VAL A 126 9.25 -1.00 15.78
C VAL A 126 7.84 -0.41 15.68
N LYS A 127 7.11 -0.31 16.78
CA LYS A 127 5.79 0.33 16.82
C LYS A 127 5.88 1.79 16.37
N ALA A 128 6.78 2.57 16.95
CA ALA A 128 6.95 3.97 16.58
C ALA A 128 7.27 4.12 15.09
N LEU A 129 8.24 3.37 14.57
CA LEU A 129 8.62 3.42 13.16
C LEU A 129 7.46 3.03 12.24
N MET A 130 6.82 1.89 12.50
CA MET A 130 5.81 1.34 11.59
C MET A 130 4.48 2.08 11.70
N SER A 131 4.07 2.57 12.88
CA SER A 131 2.92 3.46 13.01
C SER A 131 3.16 4.78 12.28
N GLY A 132 4.36 5.36 12.37
CA GLY A 132 4.73 6.56 11.63
C GLY A 132 4.65 6.34 10.12
N LEU A 133 5.21 5.23 9.60
CA LEU A 133 5.10 4.89 8.18
C LEU A 133 3.65 4.70 7.75
N VAL A 134 2.84 3.90 8.47
CA VAL A 134 1.42 3.70 8.14
C VAL A 134 0.68 5.03 8.04
N VAL A 135 0.87 5.93 9.01
CA VAL A 135 0.21 7.24 9.01
C VAL A 135 0.72 8.11 7.86
N MET A 136 2.02 8.14 7.60
CA MET A 136 2.61 8.87 6.47
C MET A 136 2.03 8.41 5.13
N HIS A 137 1.96 7.09 4.89
CA HIS A 137 1.37 6.55 3.67
C HIS A 137 -0.12 6.87 3.59
N MET A 138 -0.89 6.68 4.67
CA MET A 138 -2.31 7.08 4.69
C MET A 138 -2.48 8.59 4.42
N THR A 139 -1.59 9.43 4.94
CA THR A 139 -1.60 10.89 4.69
C THR A 139 -1.37 11.21 3.21
N ALA A 140 -0.50 10.45 2.52
CA ALA A 140 -0.28 10.61 1.09
C ALA A 140 -1.55 10.28 0.26
N PHE A 141 -2.43 9.44 0.79
CA PHE A 141 -3.75 9.14 0.23
C PHE A 141 -4.87 10.02 0.82
N ASN A 142 -4.56 11.15 1.46
CA ASN A 142 -5.52 12.03 2.13
C ASN A 142 -6.39 11.30 3.17
N HIS A 143 -5.84 10.25 3.78
CA HIS A 143 -6.50 9.30 4.69
C HIS A 143 -7.71 8.57 4.10
N GLN A 144 -7.93 8.60 2.79
CA GLN A 144 -9.03 7.89 2.15
C GLN A 144 -8.79 6.37 2.20
N THR A 145 -9.86 5.60 2.43
CA THR A 145 -9.84 4.12 2.41
C THR A 145 -10.66 3.54 1.26
N GLU A 146 -11.47 4.38 0.60
CA GLU A 146 -12.26 4.06 -0.59
C GLU A 146 -12.09 5.22 -1.57
N PHE A 147 -11.96 4.91 -2.86
CA PHE A 147 -11.73 5.91 -3.90
C PHE A 147 -12.86 5.86 -4.94
N TYR A 148 -13.43 7.02 -5.22
CA TYR A 148 -14.53 7.22 -6.16
C TYR A 148 -14.19 8.35 -7.15
N LEU A 149 -14.91 8.42 -8.28
CA LEU A 149 -14.77 9.34 -9.43
C LEU A 149 -14.10 10.72 -9.22
N LEU A 150 -14.26 11.36 -8.06
CA LEU A 150 -13.76 12.71 -7.72
C LEU A 150 -12.61 12.71 -6.70
N THR A 151 -12.07 11.54 -6.34
CA THR A 151 -11.02 11.45 -5.31
C THR A 151 -9.70 11.89 -5.92
N GLU A 152 -9.20 13.03 -5.43
CA GLU A 152 -7.90 13.55 -5.84
C GLU A 152 -6.81 13.00 -4.92
N VAL A 153 -5.80 12.40 -5.54
CA VAL A 153 -4.56 12.02 -4.90
C VAL A 153 -3.47 12.94 -5.43
N ASP A 154 -2.58 13.37 -4.55
CA ASP A 154 -1.50 14.29 -4.89
C ASP A 154 -0.23 13.49 -5.25
N ALA A 155 0.24 13.64 -6.50
CA ALA A 155 1.44 12.97 -6.98
C ALA A 155 2.70 13.34 -6.16
N GLN A 156 2.82 14.59 -5.72
CA GLN A 156 3.95 15.06 -4.92
C GLN A 156 3.95 14.42 -3.54
N LYS A 157 2.77 14.23 -2.91
CA LYS A 157 2.69 13.53 -1.62
C LYS A 157 3.14 12.07 -1.74
N LEU A 158 2.76 11.39 -2.82
CA LEU A 158 3.19 10.01 -3.10
C LEU A 158 4.71 9.93 -3.32
N TYR A 159 5.26 10.83 -4.14
CA TYR A 159 6.70 10.94 -4.37
C TYR A 159 7.46 11.21 -3.06
N ASN A 160 7.00 12.16 -2.25
CA ASN A 160 7.62 12.49 -0.97
C ASN A 160 7.60 11.29 -0.02
N ALA A 161 6.49 10.55 0.03
CA ALA A 161 6.41 9.35 0.85
C ALA A 161 7.39 8.24 0.39
N ALA A 162 7.70 8.14 -0.91
CA ALA A 162 8.74 7.25 -1.42
C ALA A 162 10.14 7.68 -0.94
N ARG A 163 10.48 8.97 -1.07
CA ARG A 163 11.77 9.53 -0.60
C ARG A 163 11.94 9.42 0.93
N ASN A 164 10.87 9.65 1.70
CA ASN A 164 10.89 9.45 3.14
C ASN A 164 11.11 7.97 3.51
N THR A 165 10.54 7.05 2.73
CA THR A 165 10.76 5.61 2.92
C THR A 165 12.24 5.25 2.67
N GLU A 166 12.87 5.81 1.63
CA GLU A 166 14.32 5.67 1.40
C GLU A 166 15.15 6.19 2.58
N ALA A 167 14.79 7.35 3.13
CA ALA A 167 15.47 7.91 4.30
C ALA A 167 15.36 6.98 5.53
N VAL A 168 14.20 6.35 5.73
CA VAL A 168 13.99 5.33 6.77
C VAL A 168 14.86 4.09 6.52
N VAL A 169 14.94 3.60 5.28
CA VAL A 169 15.81 2.46 4.91
C VAL A 169 17.27 2.78 5.19
N TRP A 170 17.72 3.97 4.81
CA TRP A 170 19.07 4.43 5.11
C TRP A 170 19.31 4.52 6.62
N LYS A 171 18.36 5.03 7.41
CA LYS A 171 18.48 5.06 8.88
C LYS A 171 18.51 3.67 9.49
N LEU A 172 17.67 2.74 9.05
CA LEU A 172 17.67 1.35 9.50
C LEU A 172 19.03 0.67 9.27
N SER A 173 19.72 0.96 8.16
CA SER A 173 21.00 0.35 7.84
C SER A 173 22.21 1.04 8.51
N SER A 174 22.11 2.35 8.77
CA SER A 174 23.23 3.17 9.25
C SER A 174 23.20 3.54 10.73
N ALA A 175 22.03 3.61 11.37
CA ALA A 175 21.91 4.04 12.76
C ALA A 175 22.57 3.03 13.71
N ARG A 176 23.37 3.54 14.66
CA ARG A 176 24.05 2.75 15.69
C ARG A 176 23.74 3.28 17.09
N ASN A 177 23.68 2.38 18.07
CA ASN A 177 23.61 2.72 19.50
C ASN A 177 25.01 3.11 20.02
N ALA A 178 25.11 3.44 21.32
CA ALA A 178 26.37 3.82 21.96
C ALA A 178 27.43 2.70 21.94
N GLN A 179 26.99 1.45 21.78
CA GLN A 179 27.83 0.25 21.70
C GLN A 179 28.28 -0.06 20.26
N GLY A 180 27.88 0.74 19.27
CA GLY A 180 28.20 0.52 17.86
C GLY A 180 27.34 -0.54 17.17
N GLU A 181 26.27 -0.99 17.80
CA GLU A 181 25.33 -1.98 17.26
C GLU A 181 24.16 -1.29 16.54
N PRO A 182 23.52 -1.91 15.54
CA PRO A 182 22.33 -1.35 14.91
C PRO A 182 21.21 -1.06 15.90
N VAL A 183 20.57 0.12 15.78
CA VAL A 183 19.44 0.52 16.65
C VAL A 183 18.24 -0.42 16.48
N LEU A 184 17.99 -0.88 15.25
CA LEU A 184 17.04 -1.93 14.91
C LEU A 184 17.71 -2.90 13.94
N LEU A 185 17.60 -4.20 14.23
CA LEU A 185 18.08 -5.25 13.36
C LEU A 185 17.13 -5.41 12.16
N SER A 186 17.66 -5.31 10.94
CA SER A 186 16.89 -5.45 9.69
C SER A 186 17.61 -6.40 8.72
N ASN A 187 18.17 -5.89 7.63
CA ASN A 187 19.07 -6.65 6.76
C ASN A 187 20.31 -7.10 7.56
N GLY A 188 20.87 -8.25 7.19
CA GLY A 188 22.08 -8.76 7.82
C GLY A 188 22.50 -10.09 7.22
N PHE A 189 23.51 -10.72 7.81
CA PHE A 189 23.92 -12.06 7.44
C PHE A 189 23.30 -13.08 8.40
N ASP A 190 22.94 -14.26 7.89
CA ASP A 190 22.58 -15.38 8.74
C ASP A 190 23.84 -16.04 9.34
N GLY A 191 23.66 -17.06 10.19
CA GLY A 191 24.77 -17.77 10.85
C GLY A 191 25.70 -18.50 9.89
N SER A 192 25.34 -18.64 8.61
CA SER A 192 26.17 -19.21 7.55
C SER A 192 26.87 -18.16 6.68
N GLY A 193 26.70 -16.88 7.01
CA GLY A 193 27.28 -15.77 6.24
C GLY A 193 26.49 -15.41 4.98
N VAL A 194 25.26 -15.91 4.81
CA VAL A 194 24.40 -15.57 3.67
C VAL A 194 23.62 -14.29 3.95
N ALA A 195 23.64 -13.35 3.00
CA ALA A 195 22.95 -12.08 3.12
C ALA A 195 21.41 -12.26 3.11
N ASN A 196 20.76 -11.90 4.21
CA ASN A 196 19.32 -11.71 4.29
C ASN A 196 18.95 -10.29 3.84
N LEU A 197 18.68 -10.14 2.54
CA LEU A 197 18.20 -8.91 1.90
C LEU A 197 16.67 -8.84 1.84
N SER A 198 15.98 -9.61 2.68
CA SER A 198 14.53 -9.70 2.58
C SER A 198 13.85 -8.40 3.01
N PHE A 199 14.44 -7.57 3.88
CA PHE A 199 13.86 -6.26 4.23
C PHE A 199 14.02 -5.29 3.06
N GLU A 200 15.22 -5.25 2.46
CA GLU A 200 15.52 -4.44 1.27
C GLU A 200 14.50 -4.67 0.15
N ARG A 201 14.13 -5.93 -0.11
CA ARG A 201 13.16 -6.28 -1.15
C ARG A 201 11.76 -5.73 -0.88
N GLU A 202 11.29 -5.80 0.37
CA GLU A 202 9.97 -5.27 0.73
C GLU A 202 9.96 -3.74 0.69
N PHE A 203 11.02 -3.08 1.17
CA PHE A 203 11.13 -1.62 1.06
C PHE A 203 11.27 -1.15 -0.38
N GLY A 204 12.06 -1.84 -1.22
CA GLY A 204 12.17 -1.54 -2.65
C GLY A 204 10.84 -1.69 -3.38
N LYS A 205 10.05 -2.70 -3.04
CA LYS A 205 8.67 -2.84 -3.54
C LYS A 205 7.80 -1.66 -3.11
N LEU A 206 7.86 -1.26 -1.84
CA LEU A 206 7.11 -0.13 -1.31
C LEU A 206 7.44 1.18 -2.05
N ILE A 207 8.74 1.49 -2.21
CA ILE A 207 9.24 2.66 -2.94
C ILE A 207 8.77 2.63 -4.40
N GLY A 208 8.96 1.49 -5.09
CA GLY A 208 8.59 1.35 -6.50
C GLY A 208 7.09 1.51 -6.77
N ILE A 209 6.23 0.99 -5.88
CA ILE A 209 4.77 1.17 -5.97
C ILE A 209 4.41 2.65 -5.87
N GLN A 210 5.02 3.38 -4.94
CA GLN A 210 4.73 4.80 -4.75
C GLN A 210 5.25 5.67 -5.89
N ASP A 211 6.49 5.45 -6.36
CA ASP A 211 7.06 6.19 -7.47
C ASP A 211 6.26 5.98 -8.76
N THR A 212 5.83 4.75 -9.01
CA THR A 212 5.02 4.43 -10.20
C THR A 212 3.63 5.07 -10.09
N LEU A 213 2.99 5.00 -8.90
CA LEU A 213 1.70 5.64 -8.69
C LEU A 213 1.81 7.16 -8.82
N ALA A 214 2.84 7.80 -8.27
CA ALA A 214 3.07 9.24 -8.39
C ALA A 214 3.09 9.67 -9.87
N ARG A 215 3.82 8.94 -10.73
CA ARG A 215 3.86 9.20 -12.18
C ARG A 215 2.49 9.03 -12.85
N ILE A 216 1.74 7.97 -12.50
CA ILE A 216 0.39 7.74 -13.05
C ILE A 216 -0.54 8.90 -12.70
N ILE A 217 -0.47 9.40 -11.46
CA ILE A 217 -1.30 10.51 -10.98
C ILE A 217 -0.88 11.85 -11.61
N GLU A 218 0.42 12.11 -11.74
CA GLU A 218 0.95 13.27 -12.46
C GLU A 218 0.42 13.34 -13.90
N ASP A 219 0.46 12.21 -14.61
CA ASP A 219 -0.07 12.11 -15.98
C ASP A 219 -1.60 12.25 -16.04
N LYS A 220 -2.35 11.75 -15.05
CA LYS A 220 -3.81 11.95 -14.95
C LYS A 220 -4.14 13.43 -14.90
N SER A 221 -3.46 14.21 -14.05
CA SER A 221 -3.66 15.65 -13.91
C SER A 221 -3.39 16.38 -15.23
N ASN A 222 -2.30 16.03 -15.92
CA ASN A 222 -1.97 16.58 -17.24
C ASN A 222 -3.02 16.22 -18.30
N ARG A 223 -3.57 15.00 -18.27
CA ARG A 223 -4.61 14.55 -19.20
C ARG A 223 -5.97 15.19 -18.94
N ALA A 224 -6.35 15.39 -17.67
CA ALA A 224 -7.56 16.11 -17.29
C ALA A 224 -7.52 17.57 -17.79
N ILE A 225 -6.36 18.24 -17.69
CA ILE A 225 -6.14 19.57 -18.28
C ILE A 225 -6.30 19.50 -19.80
N ARG A 226 -5.69 18.52 -20.49
CA ARG A 226 -5.82 18.39 -21.95
C ARG A 226 -7.26 18.14 -22.39
N PHE A 227 -8.00 17.23 -21.76
CA PHE A 227 -9.41 17.01 -22.08
C PHE A 227 -10.27 18.21 -21.73
N GLY A 228 -9.98 18.92 -20.63
CA GLY A 228 -10.65 20.17 -20.29
C GLY A 228 -10.42 21.26 -21.33
N VAL A 229 -9.17 21.45 -21.78
CA VAL A 229 -8.81 22.41 -22.85
C VAL A 229 -9.43 22.00 -24.19
N VAL A 230 -9.40 20.72 -24.55
CA VAL A 230 -9.98 20.21 -25.81
C VAL A 230 -11.52 20.30 -25.78
N ASN A 231 -12.17 20.03 -24.65
CA ASN A 231 -13.63 20.17 -24.50
C ASN A 231 -14.08 21.64 -24.44
N VAL A 232 -13.27 22.54 -23.87
CA VAL A 232 -13.52 23.99 -23.95
C VAL A 232 -13.28 24.51 -25.37
N ALA A 233 -12.31 23.95 -26.10
CA ALA A 233 -12.06 24.28 -27.51
C ALA A 233 -13.09 23.68 -28.49
N SER A 234 -13.92 22.73 -28.07
CA SER A 234 -14.97 22.10 -28.91
C SER A 234 -16.40 22.56 -28.60
N MET A 235 -16.58 23.57 -27.75
CA MET A 235 -17.85 24.31 -27.60
C MET A 235 -17.88 25.66 -28.34
N ALA A 236 -17.07 25.84 -29.38
CA ALA A 236 -17.28 26.88 -30.37
C ALA A 236 -17.99 26.26 -31.57
N PHE A 237 -19.31 26.41 -31.64
CA PHE A 237 -20.03 26.18 -32.89
C PHE A 237 -19.39 27.04 -33.98
N LEU A 238 -18.91 26.41 -35.05
CA LEU A 238 -18.68 27.10 -36.31
C LEU A 238 -20.01 27.16 -37.06
N PRO A 239 -20.44 28.33 -37.55
CA PRO A 239 -21.75 28.49 -38.17
C PRO A 239 -21.84 27.78 -39.53
N ILE A 240 -22.95 27.05 -39.72
CA ILE A 240 -23.90 27.23 -40.83
C ILE A 240 -25.31 26.99 -40.29
#